data_AF-A0A520DSG8-F1
#
_entry.id   AF-A0A520DSG8-F1
#
_cell.length_a   1.000
_cell.length_b   1.000
_cell.length_c   1.000
_cell.angle_alpha   90.00
_cell.angle_beta   90.00
_cell.angle_gamma   90.00
#
_symmetry.space_group_name_H-M   'P 1'
#
loop_
_entity.id
_entity.type
_entity.pdbx_description
1 polymer ?
#
loop_
_entity_poly.entity_id
_entity_poly.type
_entity_poly.pdbx_seq_one_letter_code
_entity_poly.pdbx_strand_id
1 'polypeptide(L)'
;AASHFEKYVQTNKDFNYIKDSYLHLGWIALLKGDEAGYSTWISKVKNNGNAYYERDKQAINEANAPKPNNELLKARLLFDGGYLTKGLELLNNSKVDDFTNAKDKTEYFYRLGRINDGLGKDDAALSSYQNAINIGKNLKYYYAAKAAVQMGVIYENKKNVAKAKASYNIALGMKNEEQKSSIENEAKQGLRRIGG
;
A
#
# COMPACT_ATOMS: atom_id res chain seq x y z
N ALA A 1 -6.48 -20.44 3.21
CA ALA A 1 -6.72 -19.07 2.72
C ALA A 1 -7.63 -19.07 1.48
N ALA A 2 -7.22 -19.63 0.34
CA ALA A 2 -8.02 -19.61 -0.90
C ALA A 2 -9.46 -20.13 -0.74
N SER A 3 -9.64 -21.28 -0.09
CA SER A 3 -10.96 -21.89 0.14
C SER A 3 -11.94 -21.00 0.90
N HIS A 4 -11.46 -20.11 1.78
CA HIS A 4 -12.33 -19.16 2.49
C HIS A 4 -12.82 -18.04 1.57
N PHE A 5 -11.93 -17.50 0.73
CA PHE A 5 -12.31 -16.50 -0.27
C PHE A 5 -13.23 -17.09 -1.33
N GLU A 6 -12.95 -18.30 -1.81
CA GLU A 6 -13.81 -19.02 -2.76
C GLU A 6 -15.21 -19.26 -2.21
N LYS A 7 -15.31 -19.75 -0.96
CA LYS A 7 -16.59 -19.90 -0.29
C LYS A 7 -17.30 -18.55 -0.16
N TYR A 8 -16.58 -17.51 0.26
CA TYR A 8 -17.16 -16.18 0.45
C TYR A 8 -17.78 -15.63 -0.84
N VAL A 9 -17.04 -15.64 -1.96
CA VAL A 9 -17.56 -15.11 -3.24
C VAL A 9 -18.73 -15.93 -3.80
N GLN A 10 -18.87 -17.19 -3.41
CA GLN A 10 -20.00 -18.05 -3.80
C GLN A 10 -21.25 -17.82 -2.94
N THR A 11 -21.07 -17.54 -1.64
CA THR A 11 -22.19 -17.48 -0.69
C THR A 11 -22.67 -16.07 -0.37
N ASN A 12 -21.86 -15.05 -0.66
CA ASN A 12 -22.17 -13.68 -0.31
C ASN A 12 -23.23 -13.08 -1.25
N LYS A 13 -24.39 -12.77 -0.68
CA LYS A 13 -25.56 -12.21 -1.38
C LYS A 13 -25.60 -10.68 -1.38
N ASP A 14 -24.78 -10.04 -0.54
CA ASP A 14 -24.78 -8.59 -0.37
C ASP A 14 -23.83 -7.89 -1.34
N PHE A 15 -23.05 -8.65 -2.14
CA PHE A 15 -22.08 -8.18 -3.13
C PHE A 15 -20.94 -7.30 -2.59
N ASN A 16 -20.81 -7.17 -1.27
CA ASN A 16 -19.75 -6.43 -0.60
C ASN A 16 -18.44 -7.22 -0.64
N TYR A 17 -17.29 -6.55 -0.84
CA TYR A 17 -15.96 -7.16 -0.82
C TYR A 17 -15.74 -8.28 -1.84
N ILE A 18 -16.60 -8.41 -2.85
CA ILE A 18 -16.49 -9.42 -3.89
C ILE A 18 -15.24 -9.17 -4.75
N LYS A 19 -15.00 -7.92 -5.14
CA LYS A 19 -13.84 -7.54 -5.96
C LYS A 19 -12.57 -7.70 -5.14
N ASP A 20 -12.58 -7.28 -3.89
CA ASP A 20 -11.46 -7.46 -2.95
C ASP A 20 -11.13 -8.95 -2.75
N SER A 21 -12.13 -9.80 -2.58
CA SER A 21 -11.94 -11.25 -2.43
C SER A 21 -11.34 -11.89 -3.69
N TYR A 22 -11.81 -11.50 -4.88
CA TYR A 22 -11.21 -11.96 -6.14
C TYR A 22 -9.77 -11.48 -6.30
N LEU A 23 -9.44 -10.26 -5.87
CA LEU A 23 -8.07 -9.76 -5.90
C LEU A 23 -7.15 -10.60 -5.03
N HIS A 24 -7.58 -10.97 -3.82
CA HIS A 24 -6.82 -11.85 -2.93
C HIS A 24 -6.63 -13.25 -3.52
N LEU A 25 -7.64 -13.79 -4.22
CA LEU A 25 -7.48 -15.06 -4.95
C LEU A 25 -6.46 -14.93 -6.09
N GLY A 26 -6.47 -13.81 -6.81
CA GLY A 26 -5.44 -13.48 -7.79
C GLY A 26 -4.05 -13.46 -7.16
N TRP A 27 -3.86 -12.76 -6.05
CA TRP A 27 -2.58 -12.71 -5.34
C TRP A 27 -2.11 -14.10 -4.91
N ILE A 28 -3.00 -14.96 -4.40
CA ILE A 28 -2.65 -16.33 -4.04
C ILE A 28 -2.16 -17.11 -5.27
N ALA A 29 -2.83 -16.99 -6.42
CA ALA A 29 -2.41 -17.65 -7.66
C ALA A 29 -1.03 -17.15 -8.10
N LEU A 30 -0.82 -15.83 -8.12
CA LEU A 30 0.44 -15.21 -8.50
C LEU A 30 1.60 -15.68 -7.63
N LEU A 31 1.39 -15.75 -6.31
CA LEU A 31 2.43 -16.20 -5.36
C LEU A 31 2.76 -17.70 -5.45
N LYS A 32 1.87 -18.49 -6.06
CA LYS A 32 2.11 -19.90 -6.40
C LYS A 32 2.77 -20.09 -7.77
N GLY A 33 3.03 -19.01 -8.50
CA GLY A 33 3.56 -19.05 -9.87
C GLY A 33 2.49 -19.29 -10.94
N ASP A 34 1.20 -19.24 -10.60
CA ASP A 34 0.10 -19.42 -11.54
C ASP A 34 -0.34 -18.07 -12.13
N GLU A 35 0.38 -17.62 -13.16
CA GLU A 35 0.08 -16.35 -13.84
C GLU A 35 -1.24 -16.36 -14.63
N ALA A 36 -1.62 -17.53 -15.14
CA ALA A 36 -2.88 -17.71 -15.86
C ALA A 36 -4.07 -17.59 -14.88
N GLY A 37 -3.96 -18.24 -13.71
CA GLY A 37 -4.89 -18.08 -12.61
C GLY A 37 -4.97 -16.66 -12.10
N TYR A 38 -3.83 -15.97 -11.92
CA TYR A 38 -3.83 -14.54 -11.57
C TYR A 38 -4.66 -13.73 -12.57
N SER A 39 -4.38 -13.87 -13.87
CA SER A 39 -5.09 -13.16 -14.93
C SER A 39 -6.60 -13.45 -14.94
N THR A 40 -6.97 -14.71 -14.69
CA THR A 40 -8.37 -15.14 -14.55
C THR A 40 -9.08 -14.43 -13.40
N TRP A 41 -8.44 -14.36 -12.23
CA TRP A 41 -9.00 -13.68 -11.07
C TRP A 41 -9.08 -12.17 -11.27
N ILE A 42 -8.06 -11.54 -11.89
CA ILE A 42 -8.10 -10.11 -12.22
C ILE A 42 -9.26 -9.78 -13.17
N SER A 43 -9.58 -10.65 -14.13
CA SER A 43 -10.77 -10.49 -14.97
C SER A 43 -12.06 -10.50 -14.12
N LYS A 44 -12.17 -11.38 -13.12
CA LYS A 44 -13.32 -11.40 -12.20
C LYS A 44 -13.40 -10.15 -11.31
N VAL A 45 -12.27 -9.60 -10.86
CA VAL A 45 -12.25 -8.30 -10.13
C VAL A 45 -12.93 -7.21 -10.98
N LYS A 46 -12.66 -7.18 -12.29
CA LYS A 46 -13.22 -6.18 -13.20
C LYS A 46 -14.71 -6.39 -13.44
N ASN A 47 -15.12 -7.64 -13.66
CA ASN A 47 -16.44 -7.96 -14.19
C ASN A 47 -17.51 -8.35 -13.14
N ASN A 48 -17.12 -8.63 -11.88
CA ASN A 48 -18.04 -9.16 -10.87
C ASN A 48 -18.08 -8.28 -9.62
N GLY A 49 -19.25 -8.16 -9.00
CA GLY A 49 -19.47 -7.35 -7.80
C GLY A 49 -19.50 -5.84 -8.07
N ASN A 50 -19.78 -5.07 -7.02
CA ASN A 50 -19.91 -3.60 -7.09
C ASN A 50 -18.67 -2.90 -6.52
N ALA A 51 -18.49 -1.62 -6.83
CA ALA A 51 -17.41 -0.78 -6.29
C ALA A 51 -17.94 0.30 -5.33
N TYR A 52 -18.90 -0.06 -4.46
CA TYR A 52 -19.43 0.87 -3.46
C TYR A 52 -18.46 1.06 -2.29
N TYR A 53 -17.90 -0.05 -1.80
CA TYR A 53 -16.97 -0.05 -0.68
C TYR A 53 -15.56 0.31 -1.13
N GLU A 54 -14.84 1.02 -0.26
CA GLU A 54 -13.49 1.51 -0.57
C GLU A 54 -12.53 0.37 -0.92
N ARG A 55 -12.69 -0.79 -0.28
CA ARG A 55 -11.89 -2.00 -0.60
C ARG A 55 -12.15 -2.50 -2.02
N ASP A 56 -13.40 -2.52 -2.48
CA ASP A 56 -13.71 -2.94 -3.85
C ASP A 56 -13.28 -1.89 -4.89
N LYS A 57 -13.32 -0.59 -4.53
CA LYS A 57 -12.74 0.50 -5.35
C LYS A 57 -11.22 0.37 -5.45
N GLN A 58 -10.56 0.05 -4.35
CA GLN A 58 -9.14 -0.24 -4.36
C GLN A 58 -8.85 -1.47 -5.21
N ALA A 59 -9.66 -2.53 -5.09
CA ALA A 59 -9.45 -3.76 -5.83
C ALA A 59 -9.54 -3.54 -7.35
N ILE A 60 -10.50 -2.75 -7.83
CA ILE A 60 -10.59 -2.41 -9.26
C ILE A 60 -9.41 -1.55 -9.73
N ASN A 61 -8.94 -0.61 -8.91
CA ASN A 61 -7.76 0.20 -9.25
C ASN A 61 -6.52 -0.69 -9.37
N GLU A 62 -6.30 -1.60 -8.42
CA GLU A 62 -5.17 -2.53 -8.45
C GLU A 62 -5.28 -3.53 -9.62
N ALA A 63 -6.48 -3.99 -9.98
CA ALA A 63 -6.71 -4.83 -11.15
C ALA A 63 -6.45 -4.12 -12.49
N ASN A 64 -6.53 -2.78 -12.50
CA ASN A 64 -6.21 -1.95 -13.67
C ASN A 64 -4.75 -1.50 -13.71
N ALA A 65 -4.01 -1.67 -12.61
CA ALA A 65 -2.58 -1.41 -12.55
C ALA A 65 -1.77 -2.57 -13.14
N PRO A 66 -0.48 -2.34 -13.47
CA PRO A 66 0.43 -3.42 -13.84
C PRO A 66 0.50 -4.50 -12.75
N LYS A 67 0.73 -5.76 -13.19
CA LYS A 67 0.95 -6.91 -12.29
C LYS A 67 1.96 -6.54 -11.19
N PRO A 68 1.67 -6.82 -9.92
CA PRO A 68 2.59 -6.48 -8.83
C PRO A 68 3.85 -7.35 -8.89
N ASN A 69 4.95 -6.81 -8.39
CA ASN A 69 6.15 -7.61 -8.14
C ASN A 69 5.88 -8.62 -7.00
N ASN A 70 6.30 -9.87 -7.18
CA ASN A 70 6.02 -10.95 -6.22
C ASN A 70 6.63 -10.71 -4.84
N GLU A 71 7.84 -10.16 -4.74
CA GLU A 71 8.49 -9.88 -3.46
C GLU A 71 7.80 -8.76 -2.71
N LEU A 72 7.44 -7.68 -3.41
CA LEU A 72 6.70 -6.56 -2.84
C LEU A 72 5.30 -6.98 -2.38
N LEU A 73 4.64 -7.84 -3.16
CA LEU A 73 3.35 -8.43 -2.75
C LEU A 73 3.49 -9.31 -1.51
N LYS A 74 4.53 -10.16 -1.41
CA LYS A 74 4.80 -10.94 -0.19
C LYS A 74 5.03 -10.03 1.01
N ALA A 75 5.84 -8.97 0.85
CA ALA A 75 6.10 -8.00 1.92
C ALA A 75 4.81 -7.30 2.38
N ARG A 76 3.89 -6.98 1.45
CA ARG A 76 2.54 -6.48 1.78
C ARG A 76 1.81 -7.42 2.73
N LEU A 77 1.68 -8.68 2.33
CA LEU A 77 0.87 -9.66 3.04
C LEU A 77 1.46 -10.01 4.40
N LEU A 78 2.79 -10.03 4.50
CA LEU A 78 3.49 -10.18 5.78
C LEU A 78 3.18 -9.00 6.71
N PHE A 79 3.22 -7.77 6.20
CA PHE A 79 2.84 -6.58 6.98
C PHE A 79 1.37 -6.64 7.42
N ASP A 80 0.44 -6.90 6.49
CA ASP A 80 -1.00 -6.96 6.77
C ASP A 80 -1.34 -8.08 7.77
N GLY A 81 -0.58 -9.18 7.77
CA GLY A 81 -0.70 -10.27 8.74
C GLY A 81 0.07 -10.06 10.06
N GLY A 82 0.73 -8.92 10.25
CA GLY A 82 1.49 -8.61 11.47
C GLY A 82 2.87 -9.29 11.57
N TYR A 83 3.33 -9.98 10.53
CA TYR A 83 4.62 -10.67 10.48
C TYR A 83 5.77 -9.72 10.12
N LEU A 84 5.91 -8.63 10.89
CA LEU A 84 6.80 -7.51 10.57
C LEU A 84 8.27 -7.94 10.42
N THR A 85 8.79 -8.76 11.33
CA THR A 85 10.19 -9.24 11.27
C THR A 85 10.47 -10.04 10.00
N LYS A 86 9.54 -10.92 9.58
CA LYS A 86 9.66 -11.69 8.34
C LYS A 86 9.58 -10.79 7.11
N GLY A 87 8.71 -9.77 7.16
CA GLY A 87 8.63 -8.76 6.09
C GLY A 87 9.92 -7.96 5.95
N LEU A 88 10.54 -7.60 7.09
CA LEU A 88 11.82 -6.89 7.10
C LEU A 88 12.95 -7.75 6.55
N GLU A 89 13.05 -9.01 6.97
CA GLU A 89 14.03 -9.97 6.46
C GLU A 89 13.88 -10.15 4.94
N LEU A 90 12.65 -10.35 4.46
CA LEU A 90 12.35 -10.48 3.04
C LEU A 90 12.87 -9.27 2.25
N LEU A 91 12.56 -8.05 2.68
CA LEU A 91 12.97 -6.84 1.96
C LEU A 91 14.47 -6.56 2.07
N ASN A 92 15.13 -6.90 3.19
CA ASN A 92 16.56 -6.72 3.36
C ASN A 92 17.40 -7.69 2.52
N ASN A 93 16.82 -8.82 2.11
CA ASN A 93 17.46 -9.75 1.18
C ASN A 93 17.40 -9.28 -0.28
N SER A 94 16.55 -8.29 -0.59
CA SER A 94 16.47 -7.63 -1.88
C SER A 94 17.23 -6.29 -1.85
N LYS A 95 17.53 -5.75 -3.02
CA LYS A 95 18.08 -4.40 -3.21
C LYS A 95 17.12 -3.57 -4.05
N VAL A 96 17.16 -2.25 -3.85
CA VAL A 96 16.34 -1.33 -4.66
C VAL A 96 16.57 -1.50 -6.18
N ASP A 97 17.79 -1.88 -6.58
CA ASP A 97 18.14 -2.05 -7.98
C ASP A 97 17.63 -3.36 -8.59
N ASP A 98 17.09 -4.27 -7.79
CA ASP A 98 16.38 -5.45 -8.27
C ASP A 98 15.00 -5.07 -8.86
N PHE A 99 14.51 -3.86 -8.56
CA PHE A 99 13.24 -3.33 -9.09
C PHE A 99 13.51 -2.37 -10.26
N THR A 100 13.02 -2.71 -11.44
CA THR A 100 13.39 -1.99 -12.68
C THR A 100 12.66 -0.65 -12.86
N ASN A 101 11.42 -0.54 -12.38
CA ASN A 101 10.60 0.64 -12.60
C ASN A 101 10.48 1.51 -11.33
N ALA A 102 10.25 2.81 -11.54
CA ALA A 102 10.17 3.78 -10.45
C ALA A 102 9.02 3.50 -9.47
N LYS A 103 7.91 2.91 -9.95
CA LYS A 103 6.79 2.50 -9.09
C LYS A 103 7.25 1.48 -8.06
N ASP A 104 7.88 0.39 -8.51
CA ASP A 104 8.28 -0.71 -7.64
C ASP A 104 9.42 -0.29 -6.71
N LYS A 105 10.36 0.55 -7.17
CA LYS A 105 11.36 1.19 -6.28
C LYS A 105 10.71 2.05 -5.19
N THR A 106 9.69 2.83 -5.55
CA THR A 106 8.93 3.64 -4.59
C THR A 106 8.17 2.75 -3.59
N GLU A 107 7.52 1.71 -4.09
CA GLU A 107 6.78 0.74 -3.30
C GLU A 107 7.69 -0.01 -2.32
N TYR A 108 8.87 -0.44 -2.76
CA TYR A 108 9.90 -1.07 -1.93
C TYR A 108 10.21 -0.22 -0.69
N PHE A 109 10.59 1.05 -0.90
CA PHE A 109 10.92 1.95 0.20
C PHE A 109 9.71 2.29 1.07
N TYR A 110 8.52 2.42 0.48
CA TYR A 110 7.31 2.62 1.25
C TYR A 110 7.03 1.42 2.17
N ARG A 111 7.14 0.19 1.67
CA ARG A 111 6.94 -1.04 2.45
C ARG A 111 7.98 -1.19 3.54
N LEU A 112 9.25 -0.92 3.23
CA LEU A 112 10.33 -0.93 4.20
C LEU A 112 10.09 0.10 5.31
N GLY A 113 9.59 1.28 4.94
CA GLY A 113 9.17 2.32 5.89
C GLY A 113 8.04 1.83 6.81
N ARG A 114 6.95 1.30 6.25
CA ARG A 114 5.80 0.78 7.01
C ARG A 114 6.21 -0.31 8.00
N ILE A 115 7.08 -1.22 7.59
CA ILE A 115 7.54 -2.33 8.43
C ILE A 115 8.42 -1.81 9.57
N ASN A 116 9.38 -0.92 9.29
CA ASN A 116 10.22 -0.34 10.33
C ASN A 116 9.40 0.50 11.33
N ASP A 117 8.42 1.26 10.85
CA ASP A 117 7.48 2.03 11.67
C ASP A 117 6.69 1.11 12.61
N GLY A 118 6.10 0.03 12.08
CA GLY A 118 5.42 -0.98 12.89
C GLY A 118 6.33 -1.70 13.90
N LEU A 119 7.64 -1.71 13.69
CA LEU A 119 8.65 -2.25 14.60
C LEU A 119 9.17 -1.21 15.61
N GLY A 120 8.66 0.03 15.59
CA GLY A 120 9.15 1.13 16.43
C GLY A 120 10.54 1.65 16.04
N LYS A 121 11.01 1.37 14.83
CA LYS A 121 12.31 1.81 14.30
C LYS A 121 12.16 3.12 13.54
N ASP A 122 11.74 4.17 14.23
CA ASP A 122 11.36 5.46 13.64
C ASP A 122 12.38 6.03 12.66
N ASP A 123 13.67 6.04 13.00
CA ASP A 123 14.68 6.66 12.16
C ASP A 123 14.90 5.89 10.84
N ALA A 124 14.82 4.56 10.89
CA ALA A 124 14.84 3.71 9.70
C ALA A 124 13.57 3.87 8.85
N ALA A 125 12.42 4.03 9.50
CA ALA A 125 11.15 4.30 8.84
C ALA A 125 11.18 5.65 8.10
N LEU A 126 11.62 6.72 8.78
CA LEU A 126 11.76 8.06 8.22
C LEU A 126 12.71 8.08 7.02
N SER A 127 13.86 7.41 7.10
CA SER A 127 14.80 7.29 5.97
C SER A 127 14.15 6.59 4.77
N SER A 128 13.46 5.47 5.02
CA SER A 128 12.77 4.72 3.98
C SER A 128 11.64 5.52 3.33
N TYR A 129 10.81 6.19 4.13
CA TYR A 129 9.74 7.06 3.62
C TYR A 129 10.29 8.22 2.80
N GLN A 130 11.40 8.84 3.23
CA GLN A 130 12.04 9.90 2.47
C GLN A 130 12.53 9.40 1.09
N ASN A 131 13.08 8.18 1.01
CA ASN A 131 13.47 7.57 -0.26
C ASN A 131 12.25 7.30 -1.17
N ALA A 132 11.15 6.81 -0.60
CA ALA A 132 9.89 6.66 -1.35
C ALA A 132 9.40 8.00 -1.92
N ILE A 133 9.44 9.07 -1.13
CA ILE A 133 9.09 10.43 -1.59
C ILE A 133 10.00 10.89 -2.72
N ASN A 134 11.32 10.73 -2.57
CA ASN A 134 12.30 11.20 -3.53
C ASN A 134 12.10 10.60 -4.93
N ILE A 135 11.80 9.30 -4.98
CA ILE A 135 11.61 8.56 -6.24
C ILE A 135 10.19 8.77 -6.78
N GLY A 136 9.19 8.76 -5.88
CA GLY A 136 7.79 8.62 -6.25
C GLY A 136 6.96 9.90 -6.29
N LYS A 137 7.49 11.07 -5.88
CA LYS A 137 6.71 12.32 -5.78
C LYS A 137 5.95 12.76 -7.04
N ASN A 138 6.43 12.34 -8.21
CA ASN A 138 5.83 12.66 -9.51
C ASN A 138 4.97 11.51 -10.09
N LEU A 139 4.88 10.39 -9.38
CA LEU A 139 4.09 9.24 -9.79
C LEU A 139 2.63 9.43 -9.36
N LYS A 140 1.72 8.78 -10.10
CA LYS A 140 0.28 8.77 -9.80
C LYS A 140 -0.09 7.83 -8.64
N TYR A 141 0.84 6.95 -8.26
CA TYR A 141 0.67 5.97 -7.19
C TYR A 141 0.71 6.61 -5.80
N TYR A 142 -0.04 6.02 -4.88
CA TYR A 142 -0.23 6.57 -3.54
C TYR A 142 1.02 6.53 -2.62
N TYR A 143 2.00 5.67 -2.95
CA TYR A 143 3.12 5.31 -2.06
C TYR A 143 3.89 6.51 -1.51
N ALA A 144 4.29 7.46 -2.37
CA ALA A 144 5.05 8.63 -1.95
C ALA A 144 4.23 9.57 -1.06
N ALA A 145 2.97 9.84 -1.42
CA ALA A 145 2.11 10.74 -0.65
C ALA A 145 1.75 10.11 0.71
N LYS A 146 1.51 8.80 0.73
CA LYS A 146 1.26 8.07 1.97
C LYS A 146 2.51 8.00 2.85
N ALA A 147 3.69 7.83 2.28
CA ALA A 147 4.96 7.91 3.02
C ALA A 147 5.11 9.27 3.74
N ALA A 148 4.79 10.37 3.06
CA ALA A 148 4.81 11.71 3.65
C ALA A 148 3.81 11.86 4.82
N VAL A 149 2.62 11.27 4.71
CA VAL A 149 1.67 11.21 5.85
C VAL A 149 2.27 10.44 7.03
N GLN A 150 2.86 9.26 6.81
CA GLN A 150 3.45 8.47 7.88
C GLN A 150 4.64 9.18 8.55
N MET A 151 5.48 9.88 7.77
CA MET A 151 6.51 10.76 8.34
C MET A 151 5.90 11.83 9.25
N GLY A 152 4.78 12.43 8.83
CA GLY A 152 4.03 13.37 9.65
C GLY A 152 3.60 12.79 11.00
N VAL A 153 3.06 11.57 10.98
CA VAL A 153 2.64 10.83 12.19
C VAL A 153 3.84 10.55 13.11
N ILE A 154 4.95 10.05 12.57
CA ILE A 154 6.16 9.80 13.37
C ILE A 154 6.66 11.10 14.01
N TYR A 155 6.75 12.19 13.25
CA TYR A 155 7.20 13.46 13.81
C TYR A 155 6.22 14.06 14.83
N GLU A 156 4.92 13.87 14.64
CA GLU A 156 3.87 14.23 15.62
C GLU A 156 4.09 13.47 16.94
N ASN A 157 4.30 12.15 16.88
CA ASN A 157 4.60 11.33 18.06
C ASN A 157 5.90 11.75 18.76
N LYS A 158 6.92 12.15 17.97
CA LYS A 158 8.19 12.70 18.49
C LYS A 158 8.08 14.16 18.95
N LYS A 159 6.87 14.75 18.98
CA LYS A 159 6.59 16.15 19.34
C LYS A 159 7.35 17.18 18.47
N ASN A 160 7.79 16.78 17.28
CA ASN A 160 8.44 17.67 16.32
C ASN A 160 7.40 18.27 15.36
N VAL A 161 6.65 19.25 15.86
CA VAL A 161 5.54 19.90 15.14
C VAL A 161 5.98 20.47 13.80
N ALA A 162 7.17 21.09 13.73
CA ALA A 162 7.67 21.69 12.50
C ALA A 162 7.85 20.65 11.37
N LYS A 163 8.50 19.52 11.68
CA LYS A 163 8.70 18.45 10.70
C LYS A 163 7.40 17.69 10.39
N ALA A 164 6.51 17.55 11.37
CA ALA A 164 5.19 16.95 11.15
C ALA A 164 4.38 17.78 10.14
N LYS A 165 4.28 19.10 10.35
CA LYS A 165 3.61 20.04 9.45
C LYS A 165 4.21 20.03 8.04
N ALA A 166 5.54 20.06 7.94
CA ALA A 166 6.22 19.96 6.65
C ALA A 166 5.86 18.66 5.91
N SER A 167 5.86 17.53 6.61
CA SER A 167 5.56 16.21 6.03
C SER A 167 4.10 16.11 5.54
N TYR A 168 3.13 16.58 6.34
CA TYR A 168 1.73 16.61 5.90
C TYR A 168 1.52 17.54 4.70
N ASN A 169 2.20 18.70 4.65
CA ASN A 169 2.13 19.60 3.50
C ASN A 169 2.76 18.99 2.23
N ILE A 170 3.84 18.21 2.38
CA ILE A 170 4.41 17.43 1.26
C ILE A 170 3.34 16.49 0.70
N ALA A 171 2.62 15.75 1.55
CA ALA A 171 1.54 14.86 1.11
C ALA A 171 0.44 15.62 0.34
N LEU A 172 0.01 16.78 0.83
CA LEU A 172 -1.01 17.62 0.19
C LEU A 172 -0.56 18.25 -1.13
N GLY A 173 0.75 18.43 -1.33
CA GLY A 173 1.32 18.96 -2.57
C GLY A 173 1.50 17.94 -3.69
N MET A 174 1.34 16.63 -3.42
CA MET A 174 1.53 15.58 -4.41
C MET A 174 0.31 15.41 -5.31
N LYS A 175 0.57 15.11 -6.60
CA LYS A 175 -0.47 14.90 -7.62
C LYS A 175 -0.81 13.42 -7.80
N ASN A 176 -0.80 12.62 -6.73
CA ASN A 176 -1.22 11.22 -6.83
C ASN A 176 -2.71 11.13 -7.15
N GLU A 177 -3.08 10.14 -7.97
CA GLU A 177 -4.47 9.88 -8.33
C GLU A 177 -5.07 8.81 -7.41
N GLU A 178 -4.27 7.79 -7.06
CA GLU A 178 -4.69 6.71 -6.17
C GLU A 178 -4.83 7.19 -4.73
N GLN A 179 -5.97 6.85 -4.11
CA GLN A 179 -6.28 7.12 -2.70
C GLN A 179 -6.17 8.60 -2.29
N LYS A 180 -6.20 9.53 -3.26
CA LYS A 180 -5.98 10.96 -3.04
C LYS A 180 -6.84 11.53 -1.91
N SER A 181 -8.15 11.32 -1.97
CA SER A 181 -9.08 11.85 -0.97
C SER A 181 -8.79 11.34 0.45
N SER A 182 -8.43 10.05 0.59
CA SER A 182 -8.06 9.47 1.89
C SER A 182 -6.78 10.11 2.42
N ILE A 183 -5.75 10.17 1.58
CA ILE A 183 -4.43 10.71 1.97
C ILE A 183 -4.52 12.19 2.34
N GLU A 184 -5.25 12.99 1.55
CA GLU A 184 -5.47 14.39 1.86
C GLU A 184 -6.23 14.56 3.19
N ASN A 185 -7.26 13.74 3.42
CA ASN A 185 -8.03 13.80 4.64
C ASN A 185 -7.18 13.43 5.87
N GLU A 186 -6.33 12.41 5.76
CA GLU A 186 -5.39 12.04 6.82
C GLU A 186 -4.37 13.16 7.10
N ALA A 187 -3.79 13.75 6.06
CA ALA A 187 -2.85 14.86 6.21
C ALA A 187 -3.51 16.09 6.83
N LYS A 188 -4.72 16.46 6.39
CA LYS A 188 -5.52 17.57 6.96
C LYS A 188 -5.88 17.32 8.43
N GLN A 189 -6.25 16.09 8.78
CA GLN A 189 -6.51 15.73 10.18
C GLN A 189 -5.23 15.81 11.02
N GLY A 190 -4.09 15.36 10.49
CA GLY A 190 -2.79 15.50 11.13
C GLY A 190 -2.45 16.96 11.42
N LEU A 191 -2.59 17.84 10.42
CA LEU A 191 -2.41 19.28 10.59
C LEU A 191 -3.31 19.88 11.67
N ARG A 192 -4.59 19.48 11.72
CA ARG A 192 -5.54 19.92 12.76
C ARG A 192 -5.11 19.51 14.17
N ARG A 193 -4.53 18.31 14.35
CA ARG A 193 -4.06 17.84 15.67
C ARG A 193 -2.84 18.61 16.17
N ILE A 194 -1.91 18.96 15.27
CA ILE A 194 -0.64 19.61 15.63
C ILE A 194 -0.67 21.14 15.56
N GLY A 195 -1.83 21.73 15.22
CA GLY A 195 -1.97 23.17 15.12
C GLY A 195 -3.05 23.59 14.14
N GLY A 196 -4.31 23.24 14.44
CA GLY A 196 -5.41 24.15 14.10
C GLY A 196 -5.09 25.56 14.59
#